data_AF-A0A660SB90-F1
#
_entry.id   AF-A0A660SB90-F1
#
_cell.length_a   1.000
_cell.length_b   1.000
_cell.length_c   1.000
_cell.angle_alpha   90.00
_cell.angle_beta   90.00
_cell.angle_gamma   90.00
#
_symmetry.space_group_name_H-M   'P 1'
#
loop_
_entity.id
_entity.type
_entity.pdbx_description
1 polymer ?
#
loop_
_entity_poly.entity_id
_entity_poly.type
_entity_poly.pdbx_seq_one_letter_code
_entity_poly.pdbx_strand_id
1 'polypeptide(L)'
;MEFKLKTLTPIWTGGVEGKCDRLHETGIIGSLRWWYEALVRGLGGYACDPTSERKDERCELNQEKFHKAIKDGKNIQEALNEQICPVCQLFGCTGWGRKIKIIMNHPEIQNIDIGFKGEFTIKFKELKKLTDEEKWLLNETLYIIDRYGTIGARCTLKPSDKPYYRDYGIVRVEGKPDVGELESHFSKEQLKNYLARQREKFEKQGRAMPSEWPDLRYFIFAPDNGLDPNEYKQLQRLEPEFLRGEKGKANKFASFKIKKRFWGYTKADEYVFNRVCKELKKKD
;
A
#
# COMPACT_ATOMS: atom_id res chain seq x y z
N MET A 1 -8.41 18.33 -2.21
CA MET A 1 -7.84 17.01 -2.50
C MET A 1 -8.93 16.01 -2.82
N GLU A 2 -9.07 15.66 -4.09
CA GLU A 2 -9.98 14.63 -4.57
C GLU A 2 -9.40 13.84 -5.73
N PHE A 3 -9.93 12.63 -5.90
CA PHE A 3 -9.41 11.67 -6.86
C PHE A 3 -10.55 10.79 -7.39
N LYS A 4 -10.78 10.87 -8.70
CA LYS A 4 -11.84 10.13 -9.39
C LYS A 4 -11.29 8.81 -9.93
N LEU A 5 -12.00 7.73 -9.63
CA LEU A 5 -11.64 6.37 -10.00
C LEU A 5 -12.72 5.71 -10.83
N LYS A 6 -12.28 4.89 -11.77
CA LYS A 6 -13.10 3.97 -12.54
C LYS A 6 -12.62 2.54 -12.34
N THR A 7 -13.52 1.62 -12.00
CA THR A 7 -13.16 0.21 -11.85
C THR A 7 -12.94 -0.43 -13.23
N LEU A 8 -11.78 -1.04 -13.44
CA LEU A 8 -11.53 -1.92 -14.60
C LEU A 8 -11.85 -3.38 -14.29
N THR A 9 -11.76 -3.76 -13.01
CA THR A 9 -12.30 -5.00 -12.44
C THR A 9 -13.05 -4.62 -11.15
N PRO A 10 -14.06 -5.41 -10.71
CA PRO A 10 -14.83 -5.05 -9.54
C PRO A 10 -13.95 -4.87 -8.29
N ILE A 11 -14.32 -3.95 -7.41
CA ILE A 11 -13.67 -3.81 -6.11
C ILE A 11 -14.48 -4.58 -5.08
N TRP A 12 -13.79 -5.41 -4.30
CA TRP A 12 -14.38 -6.07 -3.15
C TRP A 12 -13.79 -5.49 -1.86
N THR A 13 -14.65 -5.03 -0.96
CA THR A 13 -14.26 -4.55 0.38
C THR A 13 -15.11 -5.24 1.43
N GLY A 14 -14.48 -5.85 2.43
CA GLY A 14 -15.20 -6.53 3.50
C GLY A 14 -15.64 -5.53 4.58
N GLY A 15 -16.93 -5.54 4.90
CA GLY A 15 -17.50 -4.89 6.08
C GLY A 15 -17.31 -5.73 7.35
N VAL A 16 -17.93 -5.28 8.43
CA VAL A 16 -17.83 -5.93 9.76
C VAL A 16 -18.27 -7.40 9.72
N GLU A 17 -19.28 -7.74 8.93
CA GLU A 17 -19.75 -9.12 8.74
C GLU A 17 -18.95 -9.91 7.68
N GLY A 18 -17.86 -9.35 7.15
CA GLY A 18 -17.09 -9.96 6.06
C GLY A 18 -17.82 -9.95 4.70
N LYS A 19 -18.87 -9.14 4.56
CA LYS A 19 -19.67 -8.97 3.33
C LYS A 19 -19.33 -7.67 2.62
N CYS A 20 -19.59 -7.62 1.33
CA CYS A 20 -19.36 -6.44 0.47
C CYS A 20 -20.71 -5.82 0.08
N ASP A 21 -21.47 -5.34 1.08
CA ASP A 21 -22.76 -4.67 0.93
C ASP A 21 -22.65 -3.27 0.31
N ARG A 22 -21.50 -2.63 0.51
CA ARG A 22 -21.13 -1.33 -0.07
C ARG A 22 -19.62 -1.24 -0.27
N LEU A 23 -19.18 -0.17 -0.93
CA LEU A 23 -17.77 0.19 -0.93
C LEU A 23 -17.37 0.74 0.45
N HIS A 24 -16.63 -0.05 1.21
CA HIS A 24 -16.19 0.30 2.57
C HIS A 24 -14.93 1.16 2.53
N GLU A 25 -15.00 2.34 3.15
CA GLU A 25 -13.87 3.26 3.29
C GLU A 25 -12.66 2.62 3.96
N THR A 26 -12.88 1.78 4.97
CA THR A 26 -11.81 1.08 5.69
C THR A 26 -10.99 0.17 4.78
N GLY A 27 -11.63 -0.52 3.84
CA GLY A 27 -10.95 -1.38 2.86
C GLY A 27 -10.09 -0.56 1.90
N ILE A 28 -10.60 0.58 1.43
CA ILE A 28 -9.85 1.48 0.55
C ILE A 28 -8.67 2.14 1.28
N ILE A 29 -8.88 2.61 2.52
CA ILE A 29 -7.81 3.14 3.38
C ILE A 29 -6.73 2.08 3.60
N GLY A 30 -7.11 0.83 3.84
CA GLY A 30 -6.18 -0.28 4.01
C GLY A 30 -5.29 -0.50 2.78
N SER A 31 -5.86 -0.48 1.58
CA SER A 31 -5.09 -0.60 0.34
C SER A 31 -4.17 0.60 0.10
N LEU A 32 -4.65 1.83 0.32
CA LEU A 32 -3.82 3.03 0.21
C LEU A 32 -2.65 2.97 1.18
N ARG A 33 -2.91 2.59 2.43
CA ARG A 33 -1.88 2.41 3.45
C ARG A 33 -0.85 1.38 3.02
N TRP A 34 -1.26 0.22 2.53
CA TRP A 34 -0.35 -0.86 2.14
C TRP A 34 0.60 -0.44 1.00
N TRP A 35 0.08 0.23 -0.05
CA TRP A 35 0.90 0.76 -1.13
C TRP A 35 1.83 1.88 -0.65
N TYR A 36 1.34 2.75 0.24
CA TYR A 36 2.15 3.81 0.84
C TYR A 36 3.29 3.24 1.72
N GLU A 37 3.02 2.17 2.47
CA GLU A 37 4.05 1.42 3.21
C GLU A 37 5.12 0.85 2.28
N ALA A 38 4.71 0.17 1.21
CA ALA A 38 5.62 -0.37 0.21
C ALA A 38 6.49 0.72 -0.43
N LEU A 39 5.89 1.89 -0.71
CA LEU A 39 6.58 3.05 -1.25
C LEU A 39 7.60 3.64 -0.28
N VAL A 40 7.22 3.86 0.97
CA VAL A 40 8.14 4.38 2.00
C VAL A 40 9.35 3.45 2.16
N ARG A 41 9.12 2.13 2.24
CA ARG A 41 10.21 1.14 2.33
C ARG A 41 11.09 1.16 1.07
N GLY A 42 10.48 1.23 -0.11
CA GLY A 42 11.20 1.28 -1.39
C GLY A 42 12.01 2.56 -1.64
N LEU A 43 11.66 3.65 -0.98
CA LEU A 43 12.45 4.89 -0.96
C LEU A 43 13.53 4.87 0.13
N GLY A 44 13.67 3.77 0.87
CA GLY A 44 14.69 3.58 1.90
C GLY A 44 14.27 4.05 3.29
N GLY A 45 13.01 4.43 3.50
CA GLY A 45 12.46 4.80 4.79
C GLY A 45 11.99 3.61 5.63
N TYR A 46 11.66 3.87 6.90
CA TYR A 46 11.05 2.88 7.78
C TYR A 46 9.52 2.98 7.74
N ALA A 47 8.84 1.84 7.57
CA ALA A 47 7.40 1.71 7.78
C ALA A 47 7.12 0.44 8.59
N CYS A 48 6.45 0.60 9.73
CA CYS A 48 6.10 -0.48 10.65
C CYS A 48 5.06 -1.43 10.05
N ASP A 49 4.85 -2.59 10.67
CA ASP A 49 3.71 -3.46 10.37
C ASP A 49 2.58 -3.17 11.37
N PRO A 50 1.47 -2.51 10.96
CA PRO A 50 0.37 -2.21 11.88
C PRO A 50 -0.40 -3.45 12.36
N THR A 51 -0.23 -4.60 11.70
CA THR A 51 -0.94 -5.84 11.98
C THR A 51 -0.12 -6.85 12.78
N SER A 52 1.15 -6.56 13.05
CA SER A 52 2.02 -7.45 13.82
C SER A 52 1.51 -7.63 15.25
N GLU A 53 1.58 -8.87 15.74
CA GLU A 53 1.34 -9.19 17.14
C GLU A 53 2.44 -8.60 18.04
N ARG A 54 3.65 -8.42 17.52
CA ARG A 54 4.76 -7.87 18.30
C ARG A 54 4.66 -6.35 18.41
N LYS A 55 4.76 -5.85 19.64
CA LYS A 55 4.61 -4.42 19.93
C LYS A 55 5.76 -3.59 19.36
N ASP A 56 6.96 -4.14 19.29
CA ASP A 56 8.17 -3.55 18.71
C ASP A 56 8.12 -3.44 17.17
N GLU A 57 7.16 -4.11 16.51
CA GLU A 57 6.93 -3.97 15.07
C GLU A 57 5.81 -2.98 14.74
N ARG A 58 5.11 -2.44 15.75
CA ARG A 58 4.05 -1.45 15.62
C ARG A 58 4.51 -0.07 16.08
N CYS A 59 4.02 0.97 15.42
CA CYS A 59 4.16 2.34 15.92
C CYS A 59 3.13 2.64 17.01
N GLU A 60 3.57 3.31 18.06
CA GLU A 60 2.74 3.87 19.12
C GLU A 60 3.36 5.21 19.53
N LEU A 61 2.59 6.29 19.48
CA LEU A 61 3.05 7.59 19.93
C LEU A 61 2.87 7.68 21.44
N ASN A 62 3.97 7.75 22.19
CA ASN A 62 3.91 8.01 23.62
C ASN A 62 3.69 9.51 23.84
N GLN A 63 2.54 9.86 24.42
CA GLN A 63 2.11 11.25 24.62
C GLN A 63 3.04 12.03 25.56
N GLU A 64 3.57 11.42 26.61
CA GLU A 64 4.48 12.08 27.54
C GLU A 64 5.82 12.41 26.86
N LYS A 65 6.41 11.45 26.14
CA LYS A 65 7.64 11.67 25.36
C LYS A 65 7.43 12.72 24.28
N PHE A 66 6.28 12.70 23.63
CA PHE A 66 5.92 13.69 22.61
C PHE A 66 5.84 15.10 23.21
N HIS A 67 5.04 15.32 24.26
CA HIS A 67 4.93 16.63 24.89
C HIS A 67 6.25 17.12 25.49
N LYS A 68 7.07 16.22 26.05
CA LYS A 68 8.41 16.55 26.53
C LYS A 68 9.30 17.06 25.39
N ALA A 69 9.32 16.37 24.25
CA ALA A 69 10.11 16.79 23.08
C ALA A 69 9.71 18.20 22.58
N ILE A 70 8.41 18.51 22.59
CA ILE A 70 7.92 19.86 22.24
C ILE A 70 8.37 20.90 23.28
N LYS A 71 8.26 20.57 24.58
CA LYS A 71 8.72 21.46 25.67
C LYS A 71 10.23 21.71 25.60
N ASP A 72 10.99 20.72 25.15
CA ASP A 72 12.44 20.79 24.95
C ASP A 72 12.82 21.52 23.64
N GLY A 73 11.85 22.11 22.93
CA GLY A 73 12.06 23.00 21.79
C GLY A 73 11.95 22.35 20.40
N LYS A 74 11.66 21.05 20.31
CA LYS A 74 11.44 20.40 19.01
C LYS A 74 10.10 20.82 18.42
N ASN A 75 10.05 20.94 17.10
CA ASN A 75 8.77 21.11 16.43
C ASN A 75 7.98 19.78 16.40
N ILE A 76 6.69 19.87 16.06
CA ILE A 76 5.79 18.71 16.00
C ILE A 76 6.35 17.62 15.09
N GLN A 77 6.85 17.98 13.90
CA GLN A 77 7.32 17.01 12.91
C GLN A 77 8.58 16.28 13.39
N GLU A 78 9.50 16.98 14.03
CA GLU A 78 10.71 16.39 14.63
C GLU A 78 10.36 15.39 15.74
N ALA A 79 9.42 15.76 16.62
CA ALA A 79 8.96 14.90 17.71
C ALA A 79 8.21 13.65 17.19
N LEU A 80 7.44 13.77 16.11
CA LEU A 80 6.80 12.62 15.46
C LEU A 80 7.83 11.70 14.79
N ASN A 81 8.82 12.26 14.11
CA ASN A 81 9.87 11.52 13.40
C ASN A 81 10.74 10.66 14.33
N GLU A 82 10.69 10.89 15.64
CA GLU A 82 11.41 10.09 16.64
C GLU A 82 10.63 8.87 17.14
N GLN A 83 9.31 8.82 16.92
CA GLN A 83 8.45 7.84 17.55
C GLN A 83 7.60 7.03 16.58
N ILE A 84 7.11 7.64 15.50
CA ILE A 84 6.19 6.98 14.58
C ILE A 84 6.60 7.13 13.10
N CYS A 85 6.38 6.06 12.33
CA CYS A 85 6.76 6.02 10.92
C CYS A 85 5.92 6.98 10.06
N PRO A 86 6.37 7.39 8.86
CA PRO A 86 5.69 8.40 8.04
C PRO A 86 4.29 7.95 7.64
N VAL A 87 4.11 6.63 7.50
CA VAL A 87 2.80 6.01 7.25
C VAL A 87 1.85 6.23 8.41
N CYS A 88 2.31 5.98 9.65
CA CYS A 88 1.50 6.18 10.84
C CYS A 88 1.23 7.66 11.12
N GLN A 89 2.12 8.56 10.71
CA GLN A 89 1.86 10.00 10.76
C GLN A 89 0.65 10.37 9.90
N LEU A 90 0.57 9.87 8.67
CA LEU A 90 -0.54 10.16 7.75
C LEU A 90 -1.84 9.40 8.12
N PHE A 91 -1.76 8.07 8.26
CA PHE A 91 -2.92 7.18 8.44
C PHE A 91 -3.31 6.94 9.90
N GLY A 92 -2.48 7.36 10.86
CA GLY A 92 -2.70 7.14 12.28
C GLY A 92 -2.13 5.83 12.82
N CYS A 93 -1.98 5.78 14.13
CA CYS A 93 -1.63 4.62 14.95
C CYS A 93 -2.12 4.83 16.39
N THR A 94 -1.84 3.89 17.29
CA THR A 94 -2.10 4.09 18.73
C THR A 94 -1.39 5.35 19.22
N GLY A 95 -2.12 6.21 19.93
CA GLY A 95 -1.61 7.48 20.43
C GLY A 95 -1.52 8.60 19.38
N TRP A 96 -1.79 8.38 18.09
CA TRP A 96 -1.78 9.43 17.07
C TRP A 96 -2.94 9.30 16.08
N GLY A 97 -3.82 10.31 16.07
CA GLY A 97 -4.92 10.36 15.10
C GLY A 97 -4.42 10.69 13.69
N ARG A 98 -5.00 10.04 12.67
CA ARG A 98 -4.75 10.31 11.24
C ARG A 98 -4.79 11.79 10.87
N LYS A 99 -4.02 12.17 9.83
CA LYS A 99 -4.06 13.52 9.24
C LYS A 99 -5.09 13.66 8.13
N ILE A 100 -5.50 12.56 7.49
CA ILE A 100 -6.52 12.56 6.44
C ILE A 100 -7.74 11.73 6.85
N LYS A 101 -8.93 12.20 6.48
CA LYS A 101 -10.16 11.40 6.44
C LYS A 101 -10.53 11.21 4.98
N ILE A 102 -10.76 9.97 4.57
CA ILE A 102 -11.37 9.69 3.28
C ILE A 102 -12.89 9.86 3.42
N ILE A 103 -13.48 10.52 2.43
CA ILE A 103 -14.92 10.61 2.25
C ILE A 103 -15.21 10.06 0.86
N MET A 104 -16.06 9.05 0.78
CA MET A 104 -16.58 8.54 -0.47
C MET A 104 -18.10 8.54 -0.43
N ASN A 105 -18.72 8.63 -1.60
CA ASN A 105 -20.08 8.12 -1.71
C ASN A 105 -20.02 6.62 -1.42
N HIS A 106 -21.03 6.07 -0.75
CA HIS A 106 -21.17 4.63 -0.53
C HIS A 106 -22.11 4.07 -1.59
N PRO A 107 -21.66 3.89 -2.85
CA PRO A 107 -22.53 3.31 -3.84
C PRO A 107 -22.95 1.92 -3.38
N GLU A 108 -24.25 1.67 -3.41
CA GLU A 108 -24.79 0.35 -3.13
C GLU A 108 -24.22 -0.66 -4.12
N ILE A 109 -23.92 -1.85 -3.62
CA ILE A 109 -23.41 -2.92 -4.44
C ILE A 109 -24.58 -3.75 -4.95
N GLN A 110 -24.74 -3.77 -6.27
CA GLN A 110 -25.80 -4.52 -6.95
C GLN A 110 -25.72 -6.03 -6.68
N ASN A 111 -24.52 -6.56 -6.43
CA ASN A 111 -24.31 -7.97 -6.09
C ASN A 111 -23.12 -8.13 -5.13
N ILE A 112 -23.42 -8.50 -3.88
CA ILE A 112 -22.45 -8.71 -2.77
C ILE A 112 -21.31 -9.67 -3.14
N ASP A 113 -21.58 -10.67 -3.97
CA ASP A 113 -20.59 -11.68 -4.39
C ASP A 113 -19.65 -11.15 -5.48
N ILE A 114 -20.06 -10.09 -6.19
CA ILE A 114 -19.28 -9.46 -7.26
C ILE A 114 -18.53 -8.24 -6.75
N GLY A 115 -19.07 -7.48 -5.80
CA GLY A 115 -18.51 -6.21 -5.37
C GLY A 115 -18.88 -5.04 -6.29
N PHE A 116 -18.25 -3.89 -6.06
CA PHE A 116 -18.59 -2.64 -6.74
C PHE A 116 -17.98 -2.55 -8.14
N LYS A 117 -18.77 -2.13 -9.12
CA LYS A 117 -18.32 -1.72 -10.46
C LYS A 117 -18.91 -0.35 -10.79
N GLY A 118 -18.07 0.55 -11.31
CA GLY A 118 -18.49 1.86 -11.74
C GLY A 118 -17.43 2.92 -11.52
N GLU A 119 -17.89 4.16 -11.47
CA GLU A 119 -17.09 5.32 -11.14
C GLU A 119 -17.41 5.79 -9.72
N PHE A 120 -16.39 6.24 -9.00
CA PHE A 120 -16.54 6.80 -7.67
C PHE A 120 -15.42 7.80 -7.40
N THR A 121 -15.65 8.68 -6.43
CA THR A 121 -14.68 9.71 -6.03
C THR A 121 -14.24 9.49 -4.60
N ILE A 122 -12.92 9.55 -4.40
CA ILE A 122 -12.27 9.61 -3.09
C ILE A 122 -11.95 11.08 -2.80
N LYS A 123 -12.57 11.64 -1.76
CA LYS A 123 -12.21 12.97 -1.25
C LYS A 123 -11.34 12.82 -0.01
N PHE A 124 -10.14 13.40 -0.04
CA PHE A 124 -9.27 13.47 1.13
C PHE A 124 -9.58 14.77 1.89
N LYS A 125 -10.30 14.64 3.01
CA LYS A 125 -10.49 15.73 3.96
C LYS A 125 -9.27 15.81 4.88
N GLU A 126 -8.54 16.89 4.77
CA GLU A 126 -7.43 17.22 5.67
C GLU A 126 -7.96 17.50 7.09
N LEU A 127 -7.46 16.75 8.07
CA LEU A 127 -7.75 16.93 9.50
C LEU A 127 -6.60 17.62 10.23
N LYS A 128 -5.38 17.52 9.70
CA LYS A 128 -4.16 18.19 10.18
C LYS A 128 -3.31 18.53 8.97
N LYS A 129 -2.49 19.58 9.08
CA LYS A 129 -1.60 20.04 8.02
C LYS A 129 -0.77 18.88 7.43
N LEU A 130 -0.89 18.68 6.13
CA LEU A 130 -0.02 17.75 5.39
C LEU A 130 1.31 18.43 5.07
N THR A 131 2.40 17.69 5.25
CA THR A 131 3.72 18.09 4.77
C THR A 131 3.87 17.78 3.28
N ASP A 132 4.87 18.35 2.63
CA ASP A 132 5.09 18.11 1.20
C ASP A 132 5.59 16.68 0.95
N GLU A 133 6.33 16.08 1.91
CA GLU A 133 6.65 14.66 1.90
C GLU A 133 5.39 13.79 1.84
N GLU A 134 4.37 14.12 2.65
CA GLU A 134 3.13 13.36 2.74
C GLU A 134 2.30 13.49 1.46
N LYS A 135 2.20 14.70 0.91
CA LYS A 135 1.52 14.94 -0.38
C LYS A 135 2.21 14.21 -1.53
N TRP A 136 3.55 14.25 -1.57
CA TRP A 136 4.34 13.56 -2.60
C TRP A 136 4.13 12.05 -2.52
N LEU A 137 4.26 11.48 -1.32
CA LEU A 137 4.07 10.04 -1.11
C LEU A 137 2.63 9.62 -1.43
N LEU A 138 1.64 10.43 -1.09
CA LEU A 138 0.24 10.18 -1.45
C LEU A 138 0.05 10.22 -2.97
N ASN A 139 0.60 11.21 -3.66
CA ASN A 139 0.56 11.31 -5.12
C ASN A 139 1.12 10.05 -5.80
N GLU A 140 2.33 9.65 -5.41
CA GLU A 140 3.00 8.49 -5.99
C GLU A 140 2.28 7.19 -5.63
N THR A 141 1.70 7.10 -4.44
CA THR A 141 0.85 5.96 -4.06
C THR A 141 -0.34 5.82 -5.01
N LEU A 142 -1.01 6.93 -5.34
CA LEU A 142 -2.14 6.94 -6.29
C LEU A 142 -1.67 6.58 -7.71
N TYR A 143 -0.51 7.10 -8.13
CA TYR A 143 0.10 6.75 -9.41
C TYR A 143 0.42 5.24 -9.51
N ILE A 144 1.01 4.66 -8.46
CA ILE A 144 1.31 3.22 -8.43
C ILE A 144 0.03 2.40 -8.54
N ILE A 145 -1.01 2.76 -7.79
CA ILE A 145 -2.31 2.08 -7.83
C ILE A 145 -2.92 2.13 -9.23
N ASP A 146 -2.93 3.30 -9.87
CA ASP A 146 -3.47 3.50 -11.23
C ASP A 146 -2.77 2.60 -12.25
N ARG A 147 -1.44 2.71 -12.29
CA ARG A 147 -0.63 2.17 -13.38
C ARG A 147 -0.33 0.70 -13.20
N TYR A 148 -0.09 0.27 -11.96
CA TYR A 148 0.52 -1.03 -11.69
C TYR A 148 -0.23 -1.86 -10.65
N GLY A 149 -0.79 -1.20 -9.64
CA GLY A 149 -1.36 -1.84 -8.47
C GLY A 149 -2.83 -2.21 -8.59
N THR A 150 -3.43 -2.43 -7.41
CA THR A 150 -4.86 -2.71 -7.20
C THR A 150 -5.31 -2.26 -5.81
N ILE A 151 -6.62 -2.13 -5.59
CA ILE A 151 -7.23 -1.77 -4.30
C ILE A 151 -8.40 -2.70 -3.93
N GLY A 152 -8.71 -2.76 -2.64
CA GLY A 152 -9.68 -3.70 -2.08
C GLY A 152 -9.02 -5.03 -1.67
N ALA A 153 -9.87 -5.99 -1.31
CA ALA A 153 -9.45 -7.35 -1.00
C ALA A 153 -9.62 -8.27 -2.21
N ARG A 154 -9.13 -9.51 -2.08
CA ARG A 154 -9.22 -10.56 -3.12
C ARG A 154 -8.44 -10.25 -4.41
N CYS A 155 -7.57 -9.24 -4.41
CA CYS A 155 -6.75 -8.87 -5.56
C CYS A 155 -5.66 -9.89 -5.92
N THR A 156 -5.20 -10.68 -4.95
CA THR A 156 -4.14 -11.70 -5.12
C THR A 156 -4.71 -13.11 -5.22
N LEU A 157 -5.98 -13.24 -5.61
CA LEU A 157 -6.55 -14.54 -5.97
C LEU A 157 -5.79 -15.13 -7.15
N LYS A 158 -5.59 -16.45 -7.10
CA LYS A 158 -4.86 -17.15 -8.15
C LYS A 158 -5.63 -17.04 -9.48
N PRO A 159 -4.97 -16.74 -10.61
CA PRO A 159 -5.64 -16.76 -11.90
C PRO A 159 -6.22 -18.15 -12.18
N SER A 160 -7.52 -18.23 -12.44
CA SER A 160 -8.23 -19.47 -12.77
C SER A 160 -9.55 -19.14 -13.48
N ASP A 161 -10.06 -20.07 -14.30
CA ASP A 161 -11.34 -19.89 -15.03
C ASP A 161 -12.56 -20.15 -14.14
N LYS A 162 -12.33 -20.55 -12.90
CA LYS A 162 -13.41 -20.83 -11.95
C LYS A 162 -14.00 -19.51 -11.41
N PRO A 163 -15.34 -19.41 -11.25
CA PRO A 163 -16.02 -18.15 -10.89
C PRO A 163 -15.54 -17.50 -9.59
N TYR A 164 -15.05 -18.28 -8.64
CA TYR A 164 -14.53 -17.82 -7.35
C TYR A 164 -13.12 -17.20 -7.42
N TYR A 165 -12.43 -17.29 -8.56
CA TYR A 165 -11.12 -16.68 -8.81
C TYR A 165 -11.20 -15.50 -9.79
N ARG A 166 -12.29 -14.72 -9.68
CA ARG A 166 -12.45 -13.50 -10.47
C ARG A 166 -11.36 -12.48 -10.15
N ASP A 167 -11.03 -11.66 -11.13
CA ASP A 167 -10.18 -10.48 -10.98
C ASP A 167 -10.86 -9.39 -10.14
N TYR A 168 -10.12 -8.82 -9.18
CA TYR A 168 -10.60 -7.72 -8.34
C TYR A 168 -9.60 -6.57 -8.26
N GLY A 169 -10.11 -5.35 -8.09
CA GLY A 169 -9.35 -4.23 -7.58
C GLY A 169 -8.52 -3.44 -8.58
N ILE A 170 -8.56 -3.75 -9.87
CA ILE A 170 -7.93 -2.90 -10.89
C ILE A 170 -8.79 -1.66 -11.07
N VAL A 171 -8.18 -0.50 -10.91
CA VAL A 171 -8.81 0.80 -11.13
C VAL A 171 -8.00 1.64 -12.10
N ARG A 172 -8.67 2.63 -12.69
CA ARG A 172 -8.09 3.67 -13.51
C ARG A 172 -8.42 5.02 -12.90
N VAL A 173 -7.45 5.93 -12.97
CA VAL A 173 -7.63 7.33 -12.57
C VAL A 173 -8.18 8.12 -13.73
N GLU A 174 -9.24 8.86 -13.44
CA GLU A 174 -9.82 9.82 -14.37
C GLU A 174 -9.25 11.21 -14.06
N GLY A 175 -8.45 11.75 -14.97
CA GLY A 175 -7.79 13.05 -14.83
C GLY A 175 -6.54 13.03 -13.94
N LYS A 176 -6.07 14.22 -13.54
CA LYS A 176 -4.95 14.36 -12.60
C LYS A 176 -5.49 14.35 -11.16
N PRO A 177 -4.94 13.51 -10.25
CA PRO A 177 -5.29 13.58 -8.84
C PRO A 177 -5.05 14.99 -8.29
N ASP A 178 -6.01 15.52 -7.53
CA ASP A 178 -5.77 16.67 -6.67
C ASP A 178 -5.32 16.16 -5.30
N VAL A 179 -4.01 16.26 -5.04
CA VAL A 179 -3.37 15.96 -3.75
C VAL A 179 -2.86 17.24 -3.06
N GLY A 180 -3.38 18.39 -3.47
CA GLY A 180 -2.95 19.70 -3.00
C GLY A 180 -1.70 20.19 -3.72
N GLU A 181 -1.34 21.45 -3.43
CA GLU A 181 -0.17 22.09 -4.00
C GLU A 181 1.11 21.53 -3.37
N LEU A 182 2.04 21.11 -4.22
CA LEU A 182 3.42 20.79 -3.87
C LEU A 182 4.31 21.98 -4.20
N GLU A 183 5.29 22.28 -3.36
CA GLU A 183 6.32 23.25 -3.70
C GLU A 183 7.06 22.82 -4.98
N SER A 184 7.29 23.75 -5.90
CA SER A 184 7.93 23.50 -7.21
C SER A 184 9.35 22.93 -7.15
N HIS A 185 9.94 22.89 -5.96
CA HIS A 185 11.33 22.48 -5.71
C HIS A 185 11.48 21.17 -4.94
N PHE A 186 10.38 20.52 -4.52
CA PHE A 186 10.46 19.29 -3.72
C PHE A 186 10.77 18.06 -4.60
N SER A 187 11.97 17.48 -4.42
CA SER A 187 12.50 16.39 -5.24
C SER A 187 12.44 15.02 -4.57
N LYS A 188 12.49 13.97 -5.40
CA LYS A 188 12.56 12.57 -4.93
C LYS A 188 13.79 12.33 -4.04
N GLU A 189 14.92 12.97 -4.35
CA GLU A 189 16.17 12.88 -3.59
C GLU A 189 16.03 13.53 -2.21
N GLN A 190 15.37 14.69 -2.11
CA GLN A 190 15.08 15.32 -0.82
C GLN A 190 14.20 14.41 0.04
N LEU A 191 13.18 13.78 -0.56
CA LEU A 191 12.33 12.83 0.15
C LEU A 191 13.10 11.59 0.63
N LYS A 192 13.96 11.01 -0.21
CA LYS A 192 14.83 9.88 0.19
C LYS A 192 15.72 10.27 1.37
N ASN A 193 16.34 11.45 1.34
CA ASN A 193 17.18 11.95 2.42
C ASN A 193 16.39 12.20 3.71
N TYR A 194 15.14 12.68 3.61
CA TYR A 194 14.23 12.79 4.73
C TYR A 194 13.92 11.42 5.34
N LEU A 195 13.53 10.45 4.51
CA LEU A 195 13.17 9.10 4.92
C LEU A 195 14.35 8.33 5.52
N ALA A 196 15.57 8.50 4.97
CA ALA A 196 16.78 7.89 5.51
C ALA A 196 17.11 8.40 6.92
N ARG A 197 17.12 9.72 7.12
CA ARG A 197 17.32 10.33 8.46
C ARG A 197 16.28 9.88 9.47
N GLN A 198 15.04 9.70 9.01
CA GLN A 198 13.98 9.18 9.83
C GLN A 198 14.25 7.72 10.21
N ARG A 199 14.58 6.86 9.23
CA ARG A 199 14.89 5.45 9.45
C ARG A 199 16.04 5.25 10.44
N GLU A 200 17.11 6.03 10.35
CA GLU A 200 18.24 5.97 11.29
C GLU A 200 17.80 6.08 12.76
N LYS A 201 16.76 6.88 13.04
CA LYS A 201 16.22 7.03 14.40
C LYS A 201 15.54 5.74 14.88
N PHE A 202 14.87 5.00 14.00
CA PHE A 202 14.24 3.72 14.31
C PHE A 202 15.28 2.61 14.47
N GLU A 203 16.31 2.59 13.62
CA GLU A 203 17.41 1.62 13.72
C GLU A 203 18.19 1.77 15.03
N LYS A 204 18.46 3.00 15.46
CA LYS A 204 19.06 3.29 16.78
C LYS A 204 18.21 2.81 17.97
N GLN A 205 16.90 2.61 17.75
CA GLN A 205 15.98 2.04 18.74
C GLN A 205 15.87 0.50 18.61
N GLY A 206 16.70 -0.13 17.78
CA GLY A 206 16.66 -1.58 17.54
C GLY A 206 15.52 -2.03 16.63
N ARG A 207 14.84 -1.11 15.94
CA ARG A 207 13.74 -1.46 15.02
C ARG A 207 14.34 -1.93 13.70
N ALA A 208 14.05 -3.17 13.32
CA ALA A 208 14.40 -3.72 12.02
C ALA A 208 13.20 -3.69 11.06
N MET A 209 13.49 -3.75 9.76
CA MET A 209 12.51 -4.05 8.72
C MET A 209 12.71 -5.49 8.26
N PRO A 210 11.84 -6.44 8.65
CA PRO A 210 11.84 -7.79 8.14
C PRO A 210 11.83 -7.82 6.60
N SER A 211 12.59 -8.74 6.02
CA SER A 211 12.67 -8.88 4.56
C SER A 211 11.36 -9.30 3.90
N GLU A 212 10.41 -9.83 4.68
CA GLU A 212 9.08 -10.25 4.22
C GLU A 212 8.12 -9.09 4.02
N TRP A 213 8.42 -7.92 4.58
CA TRP A 213 7.57 -6.75 4.45
C TRP A 213 7.64 -6.20 3.01
N PRO A 214 6.50 -5.79 2.42
CA PRO A 214 6.48 -5.27 1.07
C PRO A 214 7.37 -4.03 0.94
N ASP A 215 8.28 -4.06 -0.02
CA ASP A 215 9.24 -2.99 -0.32
C ASP A 215 9.33 -2.83 -1.84
N LEU A 216 8.98 -1.65 -2.36
CA LEU A 216 8.90 -1.42 -3.83
C LEU A 216 10.19 -1.72 -4.60
N ARG A 217 11.37 -1.77 -3.95
CA ARG A 217 12.61 -2.18 -4.63
C ARG A 217 12.56 -3.63 -5.12
N TYR A 218 11.73 -4.45 -4.49
CA TYR A 218 11.57 -5.88 -4.77
C TYR A 218 10.21 -6.21 -5.38
N PHE A 219 9.53 -5.21 -5.96
CA PHE A 219 8.32 -5.41 -6.73
C PHE A 219 8.64 -5.67 -8.20
N ILE A 220 7.85 -6.55 -8.81
CA ILE A 220 7.82 -6.77 -10.25
C ILE A 220 6.46 -6.31 -10.76
N PHE A 221 6.47 -5.52 -11.83
CA PHE A 221 5.26 -5.01 -12.47
C PHE A 221 5.26 -5.36 -13.95
N ALA A 222 4.13 -5.82 -14.45
CA ALA A 222 3.85 -5.96 -15.88
C ALA A 222 2.43 -5.41 -16.13
N PRO A 223 2.27 -4.10 -16.41
CA PRO A 223 0.98 -3.43 -16.41
C PRO A 223 0.03 -3.91 -17.52
N ASP A 224 0.59 -4.48 -18.59
CA ASP A 224 -0.13 -4.91 -19.80
C ASP A 224 -0.02 -6.43 -20.07
N ASN A 225 0.61 -7.17 -19.16
CA ASN A 225 0.80 -8.62 -19.26
C ASN A 225 0.28 -9.31 -18.00
N GLY A 226 -0.46 -10.41 -18.18
CA GLY A 226 -0.91 -11.28 -17.09
C GLY A 226 -0.28 -12.66 -17.23
N LEU A 227 -0.20 -13.39 -16.12
CA LEU A 227 0.27 -14.76 -16.04
C LEU A 227 -0.89 -15.75 -16.12
N ASP A 228 -0.69 -16.85 -16.84
CA ASP A 228 -1.58 -18.00 -16.81
C ASP A 228 -1.44 -18.79 -15.47
N PRO A 229 -2.36 -19.74 -15.18
CA PRO A 229 -2.34 -20.50 -13.93
C PRO A 229 -1.09 -21.36 -13.70
N ASN A 230 -0.42 -21.83 -14.75
CA ASN A 230 0.80 -22.63 -14.68
C ASN A 230 2.02 -21.74 -14.46
N GLU A 231 2.11 -20.60 -15.15
CA GLU A 231 3.17 -19.61 -14.95
C GLU A 231 3.16 -19.05 -13.54
N TYR A 232 1.97 -18.70 -13.05
CA TYR A 232 1.79 -18.26 -11.68
C TYR A 232 2.28 -19.31 -10.67
N LYS A 233 1.97 -20.60 -10.90
CA LYS A 233 2.46 -21.70 -10.04
C LYS A 233 3.98 -21.87 -10.13
N GLN A 234 4.57 -21.68 -11.30
CA GLN A 234 6.02 -21.78 -11.48
C GLN A 234 6.74 -20.74 -10.62
N LEU A 235 6.29 -19.48 -10.64
CA LEU A 235 6.88 -18.44 -9.80
C LEU A 235 6.74 -18.78 -8.31
N GLN A 236 5.59 -19.28 -7.87
CA GLN A 236 5.40 -19.69 -6.47
C GLN A 236 6.34 -20.81 -6.03
N ARG A 237 6.85 -21.63 -6.96
CA ARG A 237 7.80 -22.72 -6.64
C ARG A 237 9.24 -22.24 -6.48
N LEU A 238 9.56 -21.01 -6.87
CA LEU A 238 10.93 -20.48 -6.74
C LEU A 238 11.32 -20.27 -5.27
N GLU A 239 10.35 -19.89 -4.43
CA GLU A 239 10.48 -19.75 -2.98
C GLU A 239 9.12 -20.06 -2.31
N PRO A 240 8.77 -21.34 -2.15
CA PRO A 240 7.42 -21.77 -1.78
C PRO A 240 6.99 -21.34 -0.37
N GLU A 241 7.93 -21.11 0.55
CA GLU A 241 7.62 -20.67 1.92
C GLU A 241 7.09 -19.24 1.98
N PHE A 242 7.44 -18.42 0.99
CA PHE A 242 7.08 -16.99 0.98
C PHE A 242 6.12 -16.64 -0.15
N LEU A 243 6.41 -17.06 -1.38
CA LEU A 243 5.66 -16.67 -2.58
C LEU A 243 4.31 -17.37 -2.69
N ARG A 244 4.19 -18.55 -2.08
CA ARG A 244 2.92 -19.28 -2.01
C ARG A 244 2.08 -18.73 -0.86
N GLY A 245 0.83 -18.39 -1.15
CA GLY A 245 -0.16 -18.16 -0.10
C GLY A 245 -0.55 -19.47 0.60
N GLU A 246 -0.90 -19.38 1.88
CA GLU A 246 -1.46 -20.46 2.69
C GLU A 246 -2.74 -19.98 3.39
N LYS A 247 -3.42 -20.86 4.13
CA LYS A 247 -4.66 -20.47 4.83
C LYS A 247 -4.34 -19.34 5.82
N GLY A 248 -4.89 -18.15 5.58
CA GLY A 248 -4.62 -16.95 6.38
C GLY A 248 -3.47 -16.06 5.87
N LYS A 249 -2.66 -16.52 4.89
CA LYS A 249 -1.62 -15.70 4.25
C LYS A 249 -1.91 -15.49 2.77
N ALA A 250 -2.05 -14.22 2.39
CA ALA A 250 -2.29 -13.86 1.00
C ALA A 250 -1.10 -14.25 0.10
N ASN A 251 -1.40 -14.58 -1.16
CA ASN A 251 -0.36 -14.72 -2.17
C ASN A 251 0.38 -13.39 -2.36
N LYS A 252 1.65 -13.47 -2.74
CA LYS A 252 2.52 -12.31 -2.97
C LYS A 252 2.42 -11.73 -4.38
N PHE A 253 1.68 -12.42 -5.23
CA PHE A 253 1.47 -12.08 -6.63
C PHE A 253 -0.01 -11.84 -6.89
N ALA A 254 -0.29 -10.94 -7.82
CA ALA A 254 -1.59 -10.71 -8.41
C ALA A 254 -1.44 -10.80 -9.93
N SER A 255 -2.30 -11.58 -10.56
CA SER A 255 -2.34 -11.75 -12.01
C SER A 255 -3.78 -11.75 -12.48
N PHE A 256 -4.06 -10.99 -13.52
CA PHE A 256 -5.42 -10.68 -13.95
C PHE A 256 -5.65 -11.14 -15.40
N LYS A 257 -6.82 -11.75 -15.63
CA LYS A 257 -7.22 -12.33 -16.91
C LYS A 257 -7.99 -11.34 -17.80
N ILE A 258 -8.95 -10.63 -17.23
CA ILE A 258 -9.86 -9.72 -17.95
C ILE A 258 -9.09 -8.49 -18.44
N LYS A 259 -8.18 -8.00 -17.60
CA LYS A 259 -7.30 -6.87 -17.89
C LYS A 259 -5.90 -7.35 -17.60
N LYS A 260 -5.21 -7.84 -18.64
CA LYS A 260 -3.84 -8.35 -18.54
C LYS A 260 -3.01 -7.37 -17.72
N ARG A 261 -2.66 -7.80 -16.52
CA ARG A 261 -1.84 -7.06 -15.55
C ARG A 261 -1.25 -8.08 -14.61
N PHE A 262 -0.02 -7.83 -14.21
CA PHE A 262 0.66 -8.58 -13.18
C PHE A 262 1.41 -7.62 -12.28
N TRP A 263 1.31 -7.86 -10.99
CA TRP A 263 2.22 -7.28 -10.03
C TRP A 263 2.51 -8.28 -8.93
N GLY A 264 3.67 -8.15 -8.32
CA GLY A 264 4.11 -9.06 -7.29
C GLY A 264 5.30 -8.54 -6.53
N TYR A 265 5.59 -9.10 -5.37
CA TYR A 265 6.81 -8.78 -4.64
C TYR A 265 7.47 -10.03 -4.08
N THR A 266 8.80 -9.97 -3.95
CA THR A 266 9.61 -10.99 -3.28
C THR A 266 10.00 -10.51 -1.89
N LYS A 267 10.69 -11.36 -1.12
CA LYS A 267 11.44 -10.85 0.03
C LYS A 267 12.44 -9.79 -0.45
N ALA A 268 12.87 -8.94 0.47
CA ALA A 268 14.00 -8.04 0.30
C ALA A 268 15.33 -8.81 0.25
N ASP A 269 15.45 -9.65 -0.78
CA ASP A 269 16.54 -10.56 -1.09
C ASP A 269 16.78 -10.48 -2.61
N GLU A 270 17.96 -10.03 -3.00
CA GLU A 270 18.29 -9.83 -4.42
C GLU A 270 18.36 -11.14 -5.19
N TYR A 271 18.74 -12.25 -4.56
CA TYR A 271 18.82 -13.55 -5.21
C TYR A 271 17.42 -14.05 -5.58
N VAL A 272 16.46 -13.99 -4.65
CA VAL A 272 15.06 -14.35 -4.93
C VAL A 272 14.47 -13.44 -6.00
N PHE A 273 14.64 -12.13 -5.86
CA PHE A 273 14.13 -11.15 -6.82
C PHE A 273 14.65 -11.42 -8.25
N ASN A 274 15.97 -11.60 -8.39
CA ASN A 274 16.60 -11.86 -9.68
C ASN A 274 16.14 -13.20 -10.28
N ARG A 275 15.89 -14.23 -9.46
CA ARG A 275 15.33 -15.50 -9.93
C ARG A 275 13.92 -15.34 -10.49
N VAL A 276 13.05 -14.60 -9.80
CA VAL A 276 11.68 -14.32 -10.27
C VAL A 276 11.72 -13.52 -11.58
N CYS A 277 12.54 -12.46 -11.64
CA CYS A 277 12.73 -11.67 -12.86
C CYS A 277 13.26 -12.51 -14.03
N LYS A 278 14.23 -13.40 -13.79
CA LYS A 278 14.77 -14.29 -14.82
C LYS A 278 13.69 -15.26 -15.34
N GLU A 279 12.85 -15.80 -14.46
CA GLU A 279 11.79 -16.72 -14.86
C GLU A 279 10.70 -16.04 -15.69
N LEU A 280 10.41 -14.77 -15.40
CA LEU A 280 9.50 -13.94 -16.20
C LEU A 280 10.11 -13.61 -17.58
N LYS A 281 11.40 -13.26 -17.65
CA LYS A 281 12.09 -12.89 -18.90
C LYS A 281 12.33 -14.01 -19.89
N LYS A 282 12.31 -15.28 -19.48
CA LYS A 282 12.45 -16.45 -20.40
C LYS A 282 11.31 -16.55 -21.42
N LYS A 283 10.34 -15.64 -21.37
CA LYS A 283 9.02 -15.75 -22.01
C LYS A 283 8.66 -14.54 -22.88
N ASP A 284 9.49 -13.50 -22.87
CA ASP A 284 9.44 -12.40 -23.85
C ASP A 284 10.29 -12.78 -25.08
#